data_AF-A0A7V5P1C1-F1
#
_entry.id   AF-A0A7V5P1C1-F1
#
_cell.length_a   1.000
_cell.length_b   1.000
_cell.length_c   1.000
_cell.angle_alpha   90.00
_cell.angle_beta   90.00
_cell.angle_gamma   90.00
#
_symmetry.space_group_name_H-M   'P 1'
#
loop_
_entity.id
_entity.type
_entity.pdbx_description
1 polymer ?
#
loop_
_entity_poly.entity_id
_entity_poly.type
_entity_poly.pdbx_seq_one_letter_code
_entity_poly.pdbx_strand_id
1 'polypeptide(L)' 'MKSGEEYVPDRGDLLWLSFSPQKGHEQAGRRPAVCLSPSIYNGKTGLGLFCPV' A
#
# COMPACT_ATOMS: atom_id res chain seq x y z
N MET A 1 -11.68 -2.47 17.87
CA MET A 1 -10.34 -2.36 17.27
C MET A 1 -9.43 -3.33 18.01
N LYS A 2 -9.01 -4.45 17.40
CA LYS A 2 -8.08 -5.37 18.08
C LYS A 2 -6.71 -4.67 18.14
N SER A 3 -6.28 -4.29 19.33
CA SER A 3 -4.89 -3.92 19.58
C SER A 3 -4.05 -5.21 19.57
N GLY A 4 -3.17 -5.38 18.58
CA GLY A 4 -2.11 -6.39 18.70
C GLY A 4 -1.62 -7.08 17.43
N GLU A 5 -2.29 -6.94 16.29
CA GLU A 5 -1.80 -7.49 15.02
C GLU A 5 -1.32 -6.33 14.16
N GLU A 6 -0.03 -6.33 13.79
CA GLU A 6 0.50 -5.40 12.80
C GLU A 6 -0.21 -5.66 11.47
N TYR A 7 -0.91 -4.65 10.96
CA TYR A 7 -1.68 -4.81 9.74
C TYR A 7 -0.74 -4.96 8.54
N VAL A 8 -0.82 -6.10 7.86
CA VAL A 8 -0.15 -6.36 6.59
C VAL A 8 -1.20 -6.34 5.48
N PRO A 9 -1.11 -5.42 4.50
CA PRO A 9 -2.03 -5.40 3.37
C PRO A 9 -2.06 -6.72 2.61
N ASP A 10 -3.24 -7.14 2.14
CA ASP A 10 -3.39 -8.25 1.21
C ASP A 10 -3.97 -7.78 -0.14
N ARG A 11 -3.82 -8.62 -1.16
CA ARG A 11 -4.33 -8.34 -2.50
C ARG A 11 -5.83 -8.02 -2.45
N GLY A 12 -6.20 -6.89 -3.03
CA GLY A 12 -7.57 -6.39 -3.10
C GLY A 12 -7.91 -5.35 -2.03
N ASP A 13 -7.09 -5.19 -1.00
CA ASP A 13 -7.29 -4.15 0.00
C ASP A 13 -7.17 -2.74 -0.62
N LEU A 14 -8.05 -1.84 -0.20
CA LEU A 14 -8.01 -0.41 -0.56
C LEU A 14 -7.46 0.40 0.61
N LEU A 15 -6.40 1.16 0.34
CA LEU A 15 -5.56 1.81 1.36
C LEU A 15 -5.32 3.26 1.00
N TRP A 16 -5.11 4.11 2.00
CA TRP A 16 -4.58 5.45 1.77
C TRP A 16 -3.06 5.43 1.85
N LEU A 17 -2.38 5.77 0.74
CA LEU A 17 -0.92 5.85 0.66
C LEU A 17 -0.46 7.27 0.34
N SER A 18 0.81 7.57 0.65
CA SER A 18 1.47 8.83 0.31
C SER A 18 2.46 8.61 -0.84
N PHE A 19 2.19 9.24 -1.98
CA PHE A 19 3.06 9.26 -3.16
C PHE A 19 3.86 10.57 -3.17
N SER A 20 4.72 10.74 -2.16
CA SER A 20 5.53 11.97 -2.01
C SER A 20 6.86 11.65 -1.33
N PRO A 21 7.99 12.20 -1.82
CA PRO A 21 8.11 13.05 -3.00
C PRO A 21 7.87 12.27 -4.31
N GLN A 22 7.43 12.97 -5.36
CA GLN A 22 7.27 12.39 -6.70
C GLN A 22 8.31 12.95 -7.67
N LYS A 23 8.55 12.24 -8.77
CA LYS A 23 9.37 12.75 -9.87
C LYS A 23 8.54 12.90 -11.15
N GLY A 24 8.56 14.08 -11.75
CA GLY A 24 7.87 14.35 -13.01
C GLY A 24 6.35 14.17 -12.91
N HIS A 25 5.79 13.30 -13.76
CA HIS A 25 4.35 13.05 -13.90
C HIS A 25 3.88 11.78 -13.17
N GLU A 26 4.67 11.26 -12.23
CA GLU A 26 4.25 10.20 -11.31
C GLU A 26 3.03 10.64 -10.48
N GLN A 27 2.35 9.66 -9.87
CA GLN A 27 1.21 9.93 -8.98
C GLN A 27 1.66 10.71 -7.73
N ALA A 28 0.78 11.58 -7.23
CA ALA A 28 1.12 12.61 -6.26
C ALA A 28 0.32 12.54 -4.96
N GLY A 29 0.94 12.91 -3.84
CA GLY A 29 0.23 13.22 -2.59
C GLY A 29 -0.46 12.01 -1.95
N ARG A 30 -1.42 12.27 -1.06
CA ARG A 30 -2.15 11.23 -0.35
C ARG A 30 -3.34 10.76 -1.19
N ARG A 31 -3.33 9.51 -1.65
CA ARG A 31 -4.36 8.95 -2.55
C ARG A 31 -4.73 7.53 -2.16
N PRO A 32 -5.96 7.08 -2.45
CA PRO A 32 -6.31 5.68 -2.32
C PRO A 32 -5.54 4.84 -3.34
N ALA A 33 -5.17 3.62 -2.95
CA ALA A 33 -4.49 2.67 -3.81
C ALA A 33 -4.93 1.24 -3.45
N VAL A 34 -5.03 0.39 -4.46
CA VAL A 34 -5.35 -1.02 -4.31
C VAL A 34 -4.08 -1.83 -4.18
N CYS A 35 -4.01 -2.73 -3.19
CA CYS A 35 -2.90 -3.68 -3.07
C CYS A 35 -3.01 -4.81 -4.11
N LEU A 36 -1.93 -5.08 -4.84
CA LEU A 36 -1.87 -6.10 -5.88
C LEU A 36 -1.09 -7.35 -5.44
N SER A 37 -0.14 -7.18 -4.52
CA SER A 37 0.72 -8.25 -4.01
C SER A 37 0.09 -8.96 -2.80
N PRO A 38 0.34 -10.27 -2.63
CA PRO A 38 -0.20 -11.03 -1.51
C PRO A 38 0.46 -10.67 -0.18
N SER A 39 -0.30 -10.78 0.92
CA SER A 39 0.14 -10.51 2.29
C SER A 39 1.42 -11.26 2.69
N ILE A 40 1.60 -12.51 2.23
CA ILE A 40 2.83 -13.29 2.48
C ILE A 40 4.08 -12.61 1.89
N TYR A 41 3.98 -12.00 0.70
CA TYR A 41 5.09 -11.25 0.11
C TYR A 41 5.29 -9.93 0.87
N ASN A 42 4.20 -9.24 1.18
CA ASN A 42 4.22 -7.93 1.83
C ASN A 42 4.86 -8.02 3.21
N GLY A 43 4.43 -8.98 4.03
CA GLY A 43 4.96 -9.19 5.38
C GLY A 43 6.41 -9.68 5.40
N LYS A 44 6.85 -10.44 4.39
CA LYS A 44 8.25 -10.91 4.31
C LYS A 44 9.23 -9.81 3.87
N THR A 45 8.80 -8.92 2.99
CA THR A 45 9.68 -7.90 2.39
C THR A 45 9.57 -6.54 3.04
N GLY A 46 8.46 -6.26 3.74
CA GLY A 46 8.11 -4.90 4.17
C GLY A 46 7.75 -3.98 3.00
N LEU A 47 7.57 -4.53 1.80
CA LEU A 47 7.24 -3.82 0.56
C LEU A 47 5.96 -4.38 -0.06
N GLY A 48 5.25 -3.58 -0.84
CA GLY A 48 4.06 -4.04 -1.56
C GLY A 48 3.95 -3.40 -2.93
N LEU A 49 3.20 -4.06 -3.82
CA LEU A 49 2.83 -3.54 -5.11
C LEU A 49 1.42 -2.94 -5.01
N PHE A 50 1.29 -1.67 -5.39
CA PHE A 50 0.05 -0.92 -5.27
C PHE A 50 -0.29 -0.20 -6.58
N CYS A 51 -1.58 -0.13 -6.91
CA CYS A 51 -2.10 0.69 -8.02
C CYS A 51 -2.88 1.89 -7.46
N PRO A 52 -2.42 3.13 -7.68
CA PRO A 52 -3.16 4.34 -7.29
C PRO A 52 -4.48 4.43 -8.05
N VAL A 53 -5.55 4.84 -7.36
CA VAL A 53 -6.90 5.07 -7.96
C VAL A 53 -7.02 6.52 -8.39
#